data_AF-A0A9E6Z5A1-F1
#
_entry.id   AF-A0A9E6Z5A1-F1
#
_cell.length_a   1.000
_cell.length_b   1.000
_cell.length_c   1.000
_cell.angle_alpha   90.00
_cell.angle_beta   90.00
_cell.angle_gamma   90.00
#
_symmetry.space_group_name_H-M   'P 1'
#
loop_
_entity.id
_entity.type
_entity.pdbx_description
1 polymer ?
#
loop_
_entity_poly.entity_id
_entity_poly.type
_entity_poly.pdbx_seq_one_letter_code
_entity_poly.pdbx_strand_id
1 'polypeptide(L)' 'MKKARCIRRLKHAIFWAVLHACLIKLATEMKISVAEKSFSCDDLYQADEAFSSSSNNVVVPITHADNKKLAQETWPYF' A
#
# COMPACT_ATOMS: atom_id res chain seq x y z
N MET A 1 -7.45 16.44 -8.52
CA MET A 1 -6.89 15.89 -7.26
C MET A 1 -6.73 14.39 -7.45
N LYS A 2 -5.49 13.85 -7.44
CA LYS A 2 -5.26 12.40 -7.55
C LYS A 2 -5.89 11.73 -6.31
N LYS A 3 -6.89 10.87 -6.51
CA LYS A 3 -7.52 10.10 -5.43
C LYS A 3 -6.59 8.94 -5.08
N ALA A 4 -5.60 9.18 -4.23
CA ALA A 4 -4.82 8.09 -3.66
C ALA A 4 -5.72 7.32 -2.68
N ARG A 5 -5.91 6.01 -2.95
CA ARG A 5 -6.68 5.09 -2.10
C ARG A 5 -5.78 3.96 -1.65
N CYS A 6 -5.36 3.99 -0.38
CA CYS A 6 -4.61 2.87 0.22
C CYS A 6 -5.58 1.76 0.61
N ILE A 7 -5.37 0.53 0.12
CA ILE A 7 -6.23 -0.63 0.38
C ILE A 7 -5.39 -1.76 1.01
N ARG A 8 -5.89 -2.37 2.09
CA ARG A 8 -5.13 -3.36 2.87
C ARG A 8 -5.91 -4.65 3.14
N ARG A 9 -5.27 -5.80 2.92
CA ARG A 9 -5.82 -7.12 3.23
C ARG A 9 -6.03 -7.31 4.74
N LEU A 10 -7.27 -7.57 5.15
CA LEU A 10 -7.65 -7.95 6.51
C LEU A 10 -7.63 -9.49 6.64
N LYS A 11 -6.47 -10.11 6.88
CA LYS A 11 -6.44 -11.51 7.33
C LYS A 11 -5.42 -11.74 8.45
N HIS A 12 -5.91 -12.24 9.58
CA HIS A 12 -5.17 -12.83 10.71
C HIS A 12 -3.98 -12.03 11.27
N ALA A 13 -4.11 -10.70 11.43
CA ALA A 13 -3.11 -9.92 12.15
C ALA A 13 -3.49 -9.87 13.64
N ILE A 14 -3.02 -10.85 14.42
CA ILE A 14 -3.08 -10.81 15.90
C ILE A 14 -2.23 -9.63 16.44
N PHE A 15 -1.38 -9.04 15.59
CA PHE A 15 -0.59 -7.85 15.89
C PHE A 15 -0.95 -6.69 14.96
N TRP A 16 -1.46 -5.61 15.55
CA TRP A 16 -1.50 -4.30 14.91
C TRP A 16 -0.07 -3.75 14.89
N ALA A 17 0.63 -3.92 13.77
CA ALA A 17 2.01 -3.43 13.65
C ALA A 17 2.05 -1.91 13.87
N VAL A 18 3.01 -1.42 14.68
CA VAL A 18 3.24 0.03 14.89
C VAL A 18 3.45 0.78 13.58
N LEU A 19 4.04 0.12 12.57
CA LEU A 19 4.17 0.65 11.22
C LEU A 19 2.83 0.92 10.54
N HIS A 20 1.80 0.11 10.81
CA HIS A 20 0.47 0.34 10.27
C HIS A 20 -0.12 1.65 10.78
N ALA A 21 -0.09 1.86 12.11
CA ALA A 21 -0.56 3.11 12.70
C ALA A 21 0.22 4.33 12.16
N CYS A 22 1.53 4.17 11.94
CA CYS A 22 2.36 5.20 11.33
C CYS A 22 1.94 5.52 9.88
N LEU A 23 1.70 4.50 9.05
CA LEU A 23 1.25 4.68 7.66
C LEU A 23 -0.13 5.35 7.56
N ILE A 24 -1.09 4.99 8.42
CA ILE A 24 -2.41 5.64 8.46
C ILE A 24 -2.27 7.11 8.88
N LYS A 25 -1.42 7.40 9.86
CA LYS A 25 -1.15 8.76 10.32
C LYS A 25 -0.53 9.60 9.19
N LEU A 26 0.50 9.09 8.52
CA LEU A 26 1.16 9.75 7.40
C LEU A 26 0.18 9.98 6.23
N ALA A 27 -0.62 8.96 5.87
CA ALA A 27 -1.63 9.12 4.83
C ALA A 27 -2.64 10.22 5.18
N THR A 28 -3.05 10.30 6.45
CA THR A 28 -3.94 11.36 6.95
C THR A 28 -3.30 12.75 6.84
N GLU A 29 -2.04 12.90 7.28
CA GLU A 29 -1.26 14.15 7.18
C GLU A 29 -1.09 14.60 5.72
N MET A 30 -0.90 13.63 4.81
CA MET A 30 -0.79 13.86 3.36
C MET A 30 -2.14 14.03 2.65
N LYS A 31 -3.27 13.98 3.37
CA LYS A 31 -4.63 14.07 2.81
C LYS A 31 -4.93 12.98 1.77
N ILE A 32 -4.34 11.80 1.95
CA ILE A 32 -4.60 10.59 1.17
C ILE A 32 -5.82 9.88 1.78
N SER A 33 -6.77 9.45 0.94
CA SER A 33 -7.93 8.69 1.41
C SER A 33 -7.51 7.25 1.71
N VAL A 34 -7.82 6.75 2.90
CA VAL A 34 -7.48 5.38 3.30
C VAL A 34 -8.74 4.53 3.41
N ALA A 35 -8.71 3.34 2.81
CA ALA A 35 -9.78 2.36 2.87
C ALA A 35 -9.25 1.04 3.42
N GLU A 36 -9.47 0.78 4.70
CA GLU A 36 -9.15 -0.50 5.33
C GLU A 36 -10.19 -1.56 4.96
N LYS A 37 -9.96 -2.26 3.84
CA LYS A 37 -10.82 -3.34 3.36
C LYS A 37 -10.02 -4.43 2.69
N SER A 38 -10.52 -5.66 2.77
CA SER A 38 -10.03 -6.76 1.94
C SER A 38 -10.04 -6.38 0.45
N PHE A 39 -9.03 -6.81 -0.28
CA PHE A 39 -8.86 -6.59 -1.72
C PHE A 39 -8.60 -7.92 -2.45
N SER A 40 -8.93 -7.97 -3.73
CA SER A 40 -8.68 -9.11 -4.63
C SER A 40 -7.39 -8.93 -5.43
N CYS A 41 -6.92 -9.98 -6.11
CA CYS A 41 -5.80 -9.84 -7.05
C CYS A 41 -6.11 -8.84 -8.18
N ASP A 42 -7.36 -8.74 -8.62
CA ASP A 42 -7.77 -7.77 -9.64
C ASP A 42 -7.62 -6.31 -9.16
N ASP A 43 -7.86 -6.04 -7.87
CA ASP A 43 -7.59 -4.72 -7.29
C ASP A 43 -6.10 -4.39 -7.38
N LEU A 44 -5.22 -5.37 -7.12
CA LEU A 44 -3.76 -5.20 -7.20
C LEU A 44 -3.31 -4.93 -8.64
N TYR A 45 -3.83 -5.68 -9.62
CA TYR A 45 -3.46 -5.50 -11.03
C TYR A 45 -3.95 -4.17 -11.63
N GLN A 46 -4.93 -3.53 -11.01
CA GLN A 46 -5.47 -2.23 -11.41
C GLN A 46 -4.90 -1.06 -10.59
N ALA A 47 -4.06 -1.34 -9.60
CA ALA A 47 -3.45 -0.30 -8.80
C ALA A 47 -2.41 0.47 -9.62
N ASP A 48 -2.41 1.80 -9.53
CA ASP A 48 -1.39 2.64 -10.13
C ASP A 48 -0.01 2.39 -9.49
N GLU A 49 0.00 2.12 -8.18
CA GLU A 49 1.19 1.86 -7.38
C GLU A 49 0.88 0.84 -6.28
N ALA A 50 1.87 0.02 -5.91
CA ALA A 50 1.76 -0.95 -4.83
C ALA A 50 3.08 -1.05 -4.04
N PHE A 51 2.99 -1.27 -2.73
CA PHE A 51 4.14 -1.50 -1.88
C PHE A 51 3.81 -2.52 -0.77
N SER A 52 4.86 -3.15 -0.25
CA SER A 52 4.83 -3.98 0.95
C SER A 52 5.58 -3.29 2.09
N SER A 53 5.18 -3.58 3.32
CA SER A 53 5.78 -2.99 4.52
C SER A 53 5.85 -4.03 5.64
N SER A 54 6.96 -4.03 6.35
CA SER A 54 7.28 -4.97 7.44
C SER A 54 8.19 -4.30 8.46
N SER A 55 8.38 -4.94 9.62
CA SER A 55 9.26 -4.41 10.68
C SER A 55 10.71 -4.17 10.21
N ASN A 56 11.19 -4.96 9.25
CA ASN A 56 12.58 -4.88 8.77
C ASN A 56 12.69 -4.09 7.45
N ASN A 57 11.58 -3.91 6.72
CA ASN A 57 11.54 -3.16 5.47
C ASN A 57 10.35 -2.18 5.50
N VAL A 58 10.66 -0.90 5.67
CA VAL A 58 9.63 0.13 5.94
C VAL A 58 8.71 0.33 4.73
N VAL A 59 9.29 0.46 3.53
CA VAL A 59 8.56 0.53 2.26
C VAL A 59 9.35 -0.25 1.22
N VAL A 60 8.72 -1.24 0.60
CA VAL A 60 9.27 -2.00 -0.53
C VAL A 60 8.31 -1.89 -1.70
N PRO A 61 8.72 -1.27 -2.82
CA PRO A 61 7.84 -1.14 -3.97
C PRO A 61 7.59 -2.49 -4.65
N ILE A 62 6.35 -2.71 -5.09
CA ILE A 62 5.95 -3.87 -5.88
C ILE A 62 5.85 -3.41 -7.33
N THR A 63 6.88 -3.68 -8.13
CA THR A 63 6.94 -3.28 -9.54
C THR A 63 6.26 -4.30 -10.46
N HIS A 64 6.20 -5.56 -10.04
CA HIS A 64 5.59 -6.66 -10.78
C HIS A 64 4.76 -7.53 -9.84
N ALA A 65 3.63 -7.98 -10.33
CA ALA A 65 2.82 -9.02 -9.70
C ALA A 65 2.49 -10.06 -10.77
N ASP A 66 2.91 -11.29 -10.53
CA ASP A 66 2.86 -12.39 -11.51
C ASP A 66 3.52 -11.98 -12.83
N ASN A 67 2.80 -12.09 -13.94
CA ASN A 67 3.26 -11.71 -15.28
C ASN A 67 2.89 -10.27 -15.68
N LYS A 68 2.41 -9.44 -14.72
CA LYS A 68 2.00 -8.06 -14.97
C LYS A 68 2.93 -7.07 -14.28
N LYS A 69 3.38 -6.07 -15.04
CA LYS A 69 4.05 -4.89 -14.49
C LYS A 69 2.99 -3.95 -13.92
N LEU A 70 3.14 -3.53 -12.66
CA LEU A 70 2.19 -2.64 -11.98
C LEU A 70 2.59 -1.17 -12.13
N ALA A 71 3.88 -0.84 -11.98
CA ALA A 71 4.36 0.53 -12.07
C ALA A 71 5.74 0.62 -12.75
N GLN A 72 6.01 1.77 -13.40
CA GLN A 72 7.30 2.10 -14.01
C GLN A 72 8.14 3.05 -13.15
N GLU A 73 7.52 3.83 -12.27
CA GLU A 73 8.17 4.76 -11.35
C GLU A 73 7.57 4.61 -9.95
N THR A 74 8.45 4.52 -8.96
CA THR A 74 8.14 4.56 -7.54
C THR A 74 7.95 5.99 -7.08
N TRP A 75 7.28 6.20 -5.94
CA TRP A 75 7.23 7.50 -5.27
C TRP A 75 8.58 8.23 -5.35
N PRO A 76 8.61 9.52 -5.71
CA PRO A 76 9.85 10.27 -5.98
C PRO A 76 10.69 10.57 -4.73
N TYR A 77 10.36 9.94 -3.60
CA TYR A 77 10.97 10.17 -2.29
C TYR A 77 11.80 8.97 -1.80
N PHE A 78 12.06 7.97 -2.67
CA PHE A 78 12.92 6.83 -2.40
C PHE A 78 13.90 6.59 -3.53
#